data_AF-A0A9W8QZ61-F1
#
_entry.id   AF-A0A9W8QZ61-F1
#
_cell.length_a   1.000
_cell.length_b   1.000
_cell.length_c   1.000
_cell.angle_alpha   90.00
_cell.angle_beta   90.00
_cell.angle_gamma   90.00
#
_symmetry.space_group_name_H-M   'P 1'
#
loop_
_entity.id
_entity.type
_entity.pdbx_description
1 polymer ?
#
loop_
_entity_poly.entity_id
_entity_poly.type
_entity_poly.pdbx_seq_one_letter_code
_entity_poly.pdbx_strand_id
1 'polypeptide(L)'
;MCRVATFKTPQGIVYRGQHLPNLTPGAAVEYMLKCIPVLKEFHTTRDGEARELIVTTAVVLRQFEEMDDEEDDDSTADAPMDERVNFLAILNAVLRSLTSDDLVHHRELLNASYWIALRQEVYYALRRGYSPQMVEPPAEWADISPANKLIFHTSQVTKWLFEDKTETGWQRLKEQERYLEQYVVGRFAPILSRPPDRTKGEVFPTIWYASNIALTDEVMQMPVQLTEELKVT
;
A
#
# COMPACT_ATOMS: atom_id res chain seq x y z
N MET A 1 19.62 7.66 -3.45
CA MET A 1 19.60 6.34 -4.15
C MET A 1 21.02 5.87 -4.45
N CYS A 2 21.45 4.62 -4.30
CA CYS A 2 20.89 3.46 -3.62
C CYS A 2 21.25 3.52 -2.13
N ARG A 3 20.25 3.46 -1.24
CA ARG A 3 20.48 3.55 0.22
C ARG A 3 21.21 2.33 0.77
N VAL A 4 21.16 1.23 0.02
CA VAL A 4 21.87 -0.01 0.34
C VAL A 4 23.24 0.00 -0.31
N ALA A 5 24.29 0.02 0.52
CA ALA A 5 25.69 0.07 0.08
C ALA A 5 26.07 -1.08 -0.88
N THR A 6 25.37 -2.21 -0.81
CA THR A 6 25.61 -3.42 -1.61
C THR A 6 25.44 -3.23 -3.10
N PHE A 7 24.67 -2.23 -3.55
CA PHE A 7 24.44 -1.96 -4.97
C PHE A 7 25.38 -0.87 -5.53
N LYS A 8 26.20 -0.24 -4.69
CA LYS A 8 27.18 0.76 -5.13
C LYS A 8 28.46 0.07 -5.57
N THR A 9 28.89 0.36 -6.79
CA THR A 9 30.18 -0.10 -7.34
C THR A 9 31.01 1.12 -7.75
N PRO A 10 32.34 0.98 -7.91
CA PRO A 10 33.19 2.07 -8.41
C PRO A 10 32.76 2.62 -9.79
N GLN A 11 31.96 1.86 -10.55
CA GLN A 11 31.50 2.20 -11.89
C GLN A 11 30.06 2.75 -11.90
N GLY A 12 29.39 2.85 -10.76
CA GLY A 12 27.99 3.27 -10.65
C GLY A 12 27.13 2.27 -9.88
N ILE A 13 25.80 2.36 -10.05
CA ILE A 13 24.86 1.47 -9.36
C ILE A 13 24.63 0.22 -10.20
N VAL A 14 24.75 -0.96 -9.58
CA VAL A 14 24.40 -2.25 -10.20
C VAL A 14 23.27 -2.89 -9.40
N TYR A 15 22.12 -3.10 -10.04
CA TYR A 15 20.97 -3.76 -9.43
C TYR A 15 20.62 -5.03 -10.21
N ARG A 16 20.58 -6.18 -9.53
CA ARG A 16 20.31 -7.50 -10.15
C ARG A 16 21.18 -7.79 -11.39
N GLY A 17 22.44 -7.38 -11.36
CA GLY A 17 23.38 -7.57 -12.48
C GLY A 17 23.23 -6.58 -13.63
N GLN A 18 22.29 -5.63 -13.55
CA GLN A 18 22.15 -4.55 -14.52
C GLN A 18 22.84 -3.29 -14.02
N HIS A 19 23.74 -2.73 -14.85
CA HIS A 19 24.33 -1.42 -14.61
C HIS A 19 23.32 -0.33 -14.94
N LEU A 20 23.11 0.59 -14.00
CA LEU A 20 22.21 1.73 -14.15
C LEU A 20 23.07 3.00 -14.32
N PRO A 21 23.42 3.40 -15.56
CA PRO A 21 24.28 4.54 -15.81
C PRO A 21 23.55 5.86 -15.48
N ASN A 22 24.32 6.91 -15.17
CA ASN A 22 23.85 8.29 -15.00
C ASN A 22 22.88 8.56 -13.85
N LEU A 23 22.75 7.66 -12.87
CA LEU A 23 22.05 7.97 -11.62
C LEU A 23 22.87 8.94 -10.76
N THR A 24 22.40 10.18 -10.66
CA THR A 24 22.92 11.18 -9.72
C THR A 24 22.14 11.13 -8.41
N PRO A 25 22.68 11.69 -7.30
CA PRO A 25 21.93 11.85 -6.06
C PRO A 25 20.61 12.61 -6.24
N GLY A 26 20.54 13.55 -7.20
CA GLY A 26 19.35 14.35 -7.52
C GLY A 26 18.36 13.69 -8.50
N ALA A 27 18.69 12.54 -9.10
CA ALA A 27 17.88 11.92 -10.15
C ALA A 27 16.45 11.59 -9.71
N ALA A 28 16.26 11.22 -8.44
CA ALA A 28 14.94 10.98 -7.86
C ALA A 28 14.09 12.26 -7.89
N VAL A 29 14.62 13.35 -7.34
CA VAL A 29 13.96 14.66 -7.28
C VAL A 29 13.69 15.20 -8.68
N GLU A 30 14.66 15.10 -9.59
CA GLU A 30 14.47 15.49 -10.99
C GLU A 30 13.34 14.72 -11.68
N TYR A 31 13.24 13.41 -11.40
CA TYR A 31 12.14 12.58 -11.91
C TYR A 31 10.79 13.02 -11.33
N MET A 32 10.71 13.23 -10.01
CA MET A 32 9.48 13.72 -9.36
C MET A 32 9.03 15.06 -9.94
N LEU A 33 9.95 16.02 -10.10
CA LEU A 33 9.67 17.34 -10.67
C LEU A 33 9.13 17.25 -12.11
N LYS A 34 9.63 16.29 -12.92
CA LYS A 34 9.11 16.03 -14.28
C LYS A 34 7.69 15.45 -14.27
N CYS A 35 7.30 14.73 -13.22
CA CYS A 35 5.97 14.15 -13.10
C CYS A 35 4.91 15.17 -12.62
N ILE A 36 5.27 16.17 -11.82
CA ILE A 36 4.31 17.14 -11.24
C ILE A 36 3.41 17.82 -12.28
N PRO A 37 3.91 18.36 -13.41
CA PRO A 37 3.04 18.99 -14.42
C PRO A 37 1.99 18.01 -14.97
N VAL A 38 2.41 16.78 -15.24
CA VAL A 38 1.55 15.71 -15.76
C VAL A 38 0.46 15.33 -14.76
N LEU A 39 0.79 15.26 -13.47
CA LEU A 39 -0.21 15.05 -12.41
C LEU A 39 -1.24 16.20 -12.35
N LYS A 40 -0.78 17.45 -12.51
CA LYS A 40 -1.66 18.63 -12.51
C LYS A 40 -2.62 18.63 -13.70
N GLU A 41 -2.20 18.14 -14.85
CA GLU A 41 -3.01 18.07 -16.08
C GLU A 41 -4.03 16.91 -16.09
N PHE A 42 -4.13 16.11 -15.02
CA PHE A 42 -5.06 14.97 -14.96
C PHE A 42 -6.50 15.34 -15.27
N HIS A 43 -6.99 16.46 -14.71
CA HIS A 43 -8.38 16.90 -14.84
C HIS A 43 -8.75 17.35 -16.27
N THR A 44 -7.76 17.71 -17.09
CA THR A 44 -7.95 18.04 -18.52
C THR A 44 -7.66 16.85 -19.43
N THR A 45 -7.00 15.80 -18.92
CA THR A 45 -6.66 14.59 -19.67
C THR A 45 -7.91 13.74 -19.88
N ARG A 46 -8.32 13.60 -21.15
CA ARG A 46 -9.46 12.79 -21.58
C ARG A 46 -9.09 11.38 -22.03
N ASP A 47 -7.81 11.15 -22.32
CA ASP A 47 -7.32 9.84 -22.75
C ASP A 47 -7.33 8.85 -21.58
N GLY A 48 -7.90 7.67 -21.82
CA GLY A 48 -8.12 6.66 -20.79
C GLY A 48 -6.82 6.06 -20.29
N GLU A 49 -5.94 5.64 -21.21
CA GLU A 49 -4.65 5.03 -20.89
C GLU A 49 -3.72 6.01 -20.16
N ALA A 50 -3.64 7.26 -20.64
CA ALA A 50 -2.88 8.31 -19.97
C ALA A 50 -3.37 8.53 -18.54
N ARG A 51 -4.69 8.51 -18.29
CA ARG A 51 -5.24 8.62 -16.92
C ARG A 51 -4.78 7.47 -16.03
N GLU A 52 -4.73 6.23 -16.52
CA GLU A 52 -4.22 5.09 -15.75
C GLU A 52 -2.74 5.24 -15.41
N LEU A 53 -1.93 5.69 -16.38
CA LEU A 53 -0.50 5.96 -16.18
C LEU A 53 -0.26 7.10 -15.18
N ILE A 54 -1.09 8.15 -15.22
CA ILE A 54 -1.03 9.26 -14.26
C ILE A 54 -1.33 8.76 -12.84
N VAL A 55 -2.37 7.94 -12.66
CA VAL A 55 -2.69 7.34 -11.36
C VAL A 55 -1.54 6.46 -10.88
N THR A 56 -1.06 5.56 -11.73
CA THR A 56 0.06 4.65 -11.42
C THR A 56 1.29 5.45 -10.99
N THR A 57 1.59 6.53 -11.70
CA THR A 57 2.70 7.43 -11.38
C THR A 57 2.52 8.08 -10.01
N ALA A 58 1.31 8.55 -9.68
CA ALA A 58 1.02 9.10 -8.37
C ALA A 58 1.24 8.08 -7.24
N VAL A 59 0.84 6.82 -7.43
CA VAL A 59 1.06 5.72 -6.47
C VAL A 59 2.56 5.45 -6.25
N VAL A 60 3.35 5.45 -7.33
CA VAL A 60 4.82 5.29 -7.24
C VAL A 60 5.48 6.47 -6.54
N LEU A 61 5.06 7.70 -6.84
CA LEU A 61 5.63 8.90 -6.22
C LEU A 61 5.31 8.99 -4.73
N ARG A 62 4.11 8.56 -4.33
CA ARG A 62 3.74 8.42 -2.92
C ARG A 62 4.67 7.45 -2.16
N GLN A 63 5.12 6.37 -2.79
CA GLN A 63 6.10 5.48 -2.17
C GLN A 63 7.43 6.18 -1.87
N PHE A 64 7.86 7.11 -2.72
CA PHE A 64 9.07 7.89 -2.47
C PHE A 64 8.87 8.89 -1.32
N GLU A 65 7.72 9.55 -1.24
CA GLU A 65 7.33 10.41 -0.10
C GLU A 65 7.40 9.63 1.22
N GLU A 66 6.78 8.44 1.27
CA GLU A 66 6.80 7.58 2.47
C GLU A 66 8.21 7.14 2.85
N MET A 67 9.05 6.78 1.87
CA MET A 67 10.45 6.39 2.12
C MET A 67 11.32 7.55 2.59
N ASP A 68 11.02 8.80 2.21
CA ASP A 68 11.74 9.98 2.68
C ASP A 68 11.30 10.36 4.11
N ASP A 69 10.01 10.24 4.43
CA ASP A 69 9.46 10.48 5.78
C ASP A 69 10.00 9.50 6.85
N GLU A 70 10.46 8.30 6.46
CA GLU A 70 11.10 7.35 7.37
C GLU A 70 12.49 7.78 7.84
N GLU A 71 13.18 8.64 7.09
CA GLU A 71 14.56 9.07 7.41
C GLU A 71 14.59 10.26 8.37
N ASP A 72 13.55 11.11 8.34
CA ASP A 72 13.43 12.27 9.22
C ASP A 72 13.08 11.89 10.68
N ASP A 73 12.61 10.67 10.93
CA ASP A 73 12.26 10.17 12.27
C ASP A 73 13.49 10.00 13.18
N ASP A 74 14.71 9.92 12.59
CA ASP A 74 15.99 9.75 13.29
C ASP A 74 16.82 11.07 13.36
N SER A 75 16.35 12.15 12.73
CA SER A 75 17.04 13.45 12.71
C SER A 75 16.11 14.62 13.02
N THR A 76 16.16 15.06 14.29
CA THR A 76 15.71 16.37 14.82
C THR A 76 14.53 17.04 14.09
N ALA A 77 13.38 16.93 14.74
CA ALA A 77 12.07 17.52 14.43
C ALA A 77 12.04 19.06 14.25
N ASP A 78 12.67 19.62 13.21
CA ASP A 78 12.51 21.05 12.89
C ASP A 78 12.69 21.43 11.41
N ALA A 79 12.26 20.57 10.48
CA ALA A 79 12.03 21.00 9.10
C ALA A 79 10.56 21.45 8.94
N PRO A 80 10.29 22.67 8.41
CA PRO A 80 8.93 23.13 8.22
C PRO A 80 8.22 22.24 7.19
N MET A 81 7.15 21.57 7.64
CA MET A 81 6.30 20.64 6.89
C MET A 81 5.50 21.28 5.73
N ASP A 82 5.65 22.58 5.47
CA ASP A 82 4.66 23.37 4.74
C ASP A 82 4.88 23.48 3.21
N GLU A 83 5.87 22.76 2.66
CA GLU A 83 6.16 22.80 1.21
C GLU A 83 6.37 21.42 0.56
N ARG A 84 6.00 20.32 1.24
CA ARG A 84 6.02 18.98 0.63
C ARG A 84 4.76 18.75 -0.20
N VAL A 85 4.95 18.21 -1.40
CA VAL A 85 3.83 17.82 -2.28
C VAL A 85 3.13 16.61 -1.65
N ASN A 86 1.89 16.79 -1.20
CA ASN A 86 1.08 15.71 -0.65
C ASN A 86 0.53 14.84 -1.80
N PHE A 87 1.22 13.73 -2.11
CA PHE A 87 0.82 12.87 -3.23
C PHE A 87 -0.47 12.10 -2.94
N LEU A 88 -0.81 11.88 -1.66
CA LEU A 88 -2.09 11.29 -1.26
C LEU A 88 -3.27 12.20 -1.62
N ALA A 89 -3.14 13.52 -1.46
CA ALA A 89 -4.16 14.50 -1.85
C ALA A 89 -4.35 14.52 -3.37
N ILE A 90 -3.24 14.45 -4.13
CA ILE A 90 -3.27 14.35 -5.60
C ILE A 90 -3.98 13.06 -6.01
N LEU A 91 -3.58 11.92 -5.44
CA LEU A 91 -4.18 10.62 -5.72
C LEU A 91 -5.68 10.63 -5.42
N ASN A 92 -6.09 11.18 -4.28
CA ASN A 92 -7.49 11.27 -3.92
C ASN A 92 -8.29 12.18 -4.87
N ALA A 93 -7.71 13.29 -5.33
CA ALA A 93 -8.36 14.16 -6.32
C ALA A 93 -8.54 13.44 -7.67
N VAL A 94 -7.52 12.69 -8.09
CA VAL A 94 -7.52 11.83 -9.27
C VAL A 94 -8.60 10.76 -9.16
N LEU A 95 -8.64 10.02 -8.05
CA LEU A 95 -9.61 8.95 -7.81
C LEU A 95 -11.05 9.46 -7.75
N ARG A 96 -11.30 10.62 -7.12
CA ARG A 96 -12.64 11.24 -7.07
C ARG A 96 -13.14 11.73 -8.42
N SER A 97 -12.23 11.97 -9.37
CA SER A 97 -12.59 12.42 -10.72
C SER A 97 -12.61 11.29 -11.75
N LEU A 98 -12.50 10.04 -11.30
CA LEU A 98 -12.84 8.87 -12.11
C LEU A 98 -14.35 8.81 -12.30
N THR A 99 -14.76 8.64 -13.56
CA THR A 99 -16.17 8.51 -13.92
C THR A 99 -16.64 7.07 -13.74
N SER A 100 -17.96 6.85 -13.64
CA SER A 100 -18.53 5.49 -13.69
C SER A 100 -18.09 4.72 -14.95
N ASP A 101 -17.84 5.43 -16.05
CA ASP A 101 -17.35 4.87 -17.31
C ASP A 101 -15.89 4.38 -17.23
N ASP A 102 -15.03 5.11 -16.48
CA ASP A 102 -13.63 4.72 -16.18
C ASP A 102 -13.58 3.40 -15.36
N LEU A 103 -14.64 3.09 -14.62
CA LEU A 103 -14.74 1.92 -13.74
C LEU A 103 -15.40 0.71 -14.44
N VAL A 104 -16.31 0.95 -15.38
CA VAL A 104 -17.02 -0.08 -16.15
C VAL A 104 -16.14 -0.72 -17.23
N HIS A 105 -15.21 0.03 -17.83
CA HIS A 105 -14.35 -0.46 -18.92
C HIS A 105 -13.17 -1.35 -18.49
N HIS A 106 -13.23 -2.00 -17.32
CA HIS A 106 -12.19 -2.91 -16.79
C HIS A 106 -10.76 -2.37 -16.97
N ARG A 107 -10.51 -1.15 -16.48
CA ARG A 107 -9.18 -0.56 -16.43
C ARG A 107 -8.29 -1.30 -15.42
N GLU A 108 -7.68 -2.39 -15.87
CA GLU A 108 -6.95 -3.34 -15.01
C GLU A 108 -5.81 -2.65 -14.24
N LEU A 109 -5.06 -1.75 -14.89
CA LEU A 109 -3.96 -1.04 -14.27
C LEU A 109 -4.45 0.03 -13.30
N LEU A 110 -5.54 0.74 -13.62
CA LEU A 110 -6.20 1.66 -12.67
C LEU A 110 -6.67 0.94 -11.41
N ASN A 111 -7.34 -0.21 -11.57
CA ASN A 111 -7.83 -1.03 -10.47
C ASN A 111 -6.65 -1.54 -9.62
N ALA A 112 -5.61 -2.08 -10.26
CA ALA A 112 -4.39 -2.52 -9.57
C ALA A 112 -3.74 -1.36 -8.79
N SER A 113 -3.61 -0.18 -9.41
CA SER A 113 -3.04 1.01 -8.78
C SER A 113 -3.83 1.45 -7.56
N TYR A 114 -5.17 1.45 -7.64
CA TYR A 114 -6.03 1.73 -6.49
C TYR A 114 -5.74 0.78 -5.33
N TRP A 115 -5.71 -0.53 -5.57
CA TRP A 115 -5.49 -1.50 -4.50
C TRP A 115 -4.07 -1.46 -3.94
N ILE A 116 -3.06 -1.08 -4.73
CA ILE A 116 -1.70 -0.84 -4.24
C ILE A 116 -1.69 0.38 -3.32
N ALA A 117 -2.30 1.48 -3.75
CA ALA A 117 -2.36 2.68 -2.92
C ALA A 117 -3.15 2.49 -1.63
N LEU A 118 -4.23 1.69 -1.65
CA LEU A 118 -4.96 1.38 -0.42
C LEU A 118 -4.10 0.56 0.54
N ARG A 119 -3.33 -0.41 0.04
CA ARG A 119 -2.35 -1.15 0.85
C ARG A 119 -1.30 -0.22 1.46
N GLN A 120 -0.72 0.69 0.68
CA GLN A 120 0.22 1.70 1.17
C GLN A 120 -0.42 2.55 2.27
N GLU A 121 -1.66 3.00 2.06
CA GLU A 121 -2.38 3.83 3.04
C GLU A 121 -2.64 3.11 4.34
N VAL A 122 -3.16 1.88 4.27
CA VAL A 122 -3.42 1.07 5.46
C VAL A 122 -2.15 0.84 6.26
N TYR A 123 -1.05 0.50 5.57
CA TYR A 123 0.25 0.30 6.19
C TYR A 123 0.75 1.59 6.87
N TYR A 124 0.73 2.71 6.16
CA TYR A 124 1.21 3.99 6.67
C TYR A 124 0.35 4.50 7.83
N ALA A 125 -0.99 4.39 7.72
CA ALA A 125 -1.96 4.73 8.75
C ALA A 125 -1.75 3.95 10.05
N LEU A 126 -1.57 2.63 9.96
CA LEU A 126 -1.27 1.78 11.12
C LEU A 126 0.07 2.15 11.77
N ARG A 127 1.09 2.40 10.95
CA ARG A 127 2.43 2.74 11.44
C ARG A 127 2.47 4.10 12.13
N ARG A 128 1.81 5.11 11.56
CA ARG A 128 1.82 6.50 12.06
C ARG A 128 0.69 6.81 13.04
N GLY A 129 -0.28 5.90 13.21
CA GLY A 129 -1.36 6.04 14.18
C GLY A 129 -2.46 7.03 13.78
N TYR A 130 -2.85 7.05 12.50
CA TYR A 130 -3.89 7.93 11.99
C TYR A 130 -4.98 7.18 11.19
N SER A 131 -6.14 7.80 11.00
CA SER A 131 -7.25 7.21 10.23
C SER A 131 -6.97 7.27 8.72
N PRO A 132 -7.09 6.17 7.96
CA PRO A 132 -6.86 6.15 6.52
C PRO A 132 -7.66 7.25 5.79
N GLN A 133 -6.97 8.04 4.97
CA GLN A 133 -7.56 9.17 4.24
C GLN A 133 -7.85 8.85 2.77
N MET A 134 -7.64 7.60 2.35
CA MET A 134 -7.89 7.18 0.98
C MET A 134 -9.39 7.10 0.67
N VAL A 135 -9.75 7.50 -0.55
CA VAL A 135 -11.14 7.46 -1.04
C VAL A 135 -11.65 6.01 -1.07
N GLU A 136 -12.88 5.82 -0.55
CA GLU A 136 -13.55 4.52 -0.56
C GLU A 136 -13.75 4.02 -2.00
N PRO A 137 -13.65 2.70 -2.23
CA PRO A 137 -13.74 2.15 -3.56
C PRO A 137 -15.15 2.40 -4.13
N PRO A 138 -15.26 2.76 -5.43
CA PRO A 138 -16.55 2.81 -6.10
C PRO A 138 -17.21 1.42 -6.06
N ALA A 139 -18.41 1.33 -5.50
CA ALA A 139 -18.95 0.07 -4.99
C ALA A 139 -19.56 -0.84 -6.07
N GLU A 140 -19.10 -2.10 -6.11
CA GLU A 140 -19.86 -3.29 -5.66
C GLU A 140 -18.88 -4.25 -4.97
N TRP A 141 -19.11 -4.61 -3.70
CA TRP A 141 -18.24 -5.55 -2.96
C TRP A 141 -18.14 -6.92 -3.66
N ALA A 142 -19.11 -7.28 -4.49
CA ALA A 142 -19.17 -8.56 -5.20
C ALA A 142 -17.95 -8.78 -6.12
N ASP A 143 -17.58 -7.76 -6.90
CA ASP A 143 -16.52 -7.83 -7.92
C ASP A 143 -15.11 -7.66 -7.35
N ILE A 144 -15.00 -7.35 -6.06
CA ILE A 144 -13.72 -7.24 -5.38
C ILE A 144 -13.11 -8.64 -5.23
N SER A 145 -11.84 -8.77 -5.67
CA SER A 145 -11.08 -10.01 -5.51
C SER A 145 -10.99 -10.41 -4.01
N PRO A 146 -10.87 -11.70 -3.69
CA PRO A 146 -10.76 -12.14 -2.30
C PRO A 146 -9.64 -11.43 -1.51
N ALA A 147 -8.48 -11.20 -2.13
CA ALA A 147 -7.36 -10.47 -1.51
C ALA A 147 -7.74 -9.02 -1.21
N ASN A 148 -8.34 -8.34 -2.18
CA ASN A 148 -8.73 -6.95 -2.04
C ASN A 148 -9.86 -6.76 -1.02
N LYS A 149 -10.71 -7.78 -0.80
CA LYS A 149 -11.71 -7.79 0.30
C LYS A 149 -11.04 -7.76 1.67
N LEU A 150 -9.94 -8.50 1.85
CA LEU A 150 -9.15 -8.43 3.10
C LEU A 150 -8.57 -7.04 3.29
N ILE A 151 -7.91 -6.48 2.27
CA ILE A 151 -7.33 -5.13 2.34
C ILE A 151 -8.38 -4.07 2.65
N PHE A 152 -9.55 -4.13 2.00
CA PHE A 152 -10.61 -3.16 2.24
C PHE A 152 -11.19 -3.30 3.67
N HIS A 153 -11.33 -4.54 4.17
CA HIS A 153 -11.74 -4.75 5.55
C HIS A 153 -10.69 -4.20 6.54
N THR A 154 -9.41 -4.47 6.32
CA THR A 154 -8.32 -3.89 7.13
C THR A 154 -8.39 -2.37 7.14
N SER A 155 -8.62 -1.73 5.99
CA SER A 155 -8.83 -0.27 5.92
C SER A 155 -9.99 0.22 6.79
N GLN A 156 -11.12 -0.49 6.79
CA GLN A 156 -12.27 -0.14 7.63
C GLN A 156 -11.97 -0.34 9.13
N VAL A 157 -11.24 -1.40 9.49
CA VAL A 157 -10.79 -1.64 10.87
C VAL A 157 -9.83 -0.55 11.32
N THR A 158 -8.86 -0.15 10.50
CA THR A 158 -7.91 0.93 10.80
C THR A 158 -8.64 2.26 10.98
N LYS A 159 -9.61 2.58 10.12
CA LYS A 159 -10.47 3.77 10.27
C LYS A 159 -11.27 3.73 11.58
N TRP A 160 -11.82 2.57 11.92
CA TRP A 160 -12.50 2.40 13.20
C TRP A 160 -11.58 2.61 14.41
N LEU A 161 -10.37 2.06 14.34
CA LEU A 161 -9.37 2.13 15.41
C LEU A 161 -8.96 3.57 15.73
N PHE A 162 -8.82 4.43 14.71
CA PHE A 162 -8.29 5.78 14.89
C PHE A 162 -9.34 6.90 14.85
N GLU A 163 -10.56 6.65 14.36
CA GLU A 163 -11.59 7.69 14.17
C GLU A 163 -12.96 7.30 14.74
N ASP A 164 -13.65 6.30 14.18
CA ASP A 164 -15.06 5.99 14.51
C ASP A 164 -15.23 5.52 15.97
N LYS A 165 -14.49 4.48 16.39
CA LYS A 165 -14.51 3.89 17.74
C LYS A 165 -15.91 3.58 18.32
N THR A 166 -16.96 3.56 17.50
CA THR A 166 -18.32 3.24 17.94
C THR A 166 -18.52 1.74 18.09
N GLU A 167 -19.33 1.34 19.08
CA GLU A 167 -19.69 -0.07 19.28
C GLU A 167 -20.44 -0.64 18.07
N THR A 168 -21.37 0.14 17.50
CA THR A 168 -22.11 -0.26 16.29
C THR A 168 -21.19 -0.47 15.09
N GLY A 169 -20.17 0.37 14.93
CA GLY A 169 -19.15 0.21 13.90
C GLY A 169 -18.35 -1.09 14.09
N TRP A 170 -17.96 -1.38 15.33
CA TRP A 170 -17.24 -2.61 15.68
C TRP A 170 -18.06 -3.88 15.40
N GLN A 171 -19.33 -3.91 15.79
CA GLN A 171 -20.22 -5.06 15.54
C GLN A 171 -20.38 -5.34 14.04
N ARG A 172 -20.50 -4.29 13.22
CA ARG A 172 -20.54 -4.43 11.75
C ARG A 172 -19.24 -5.04 11.21
N LEU A 173 -18.09 -4.60 11.72
CA LEU A 173 -16.79 -5.12 11.30
C LEU A 173 -16.62 -6.60 11.69
N LYS A 174 -17.01 -7.01 12.91
CA LYS A 174 -16.98 -8.41 13.33
C LYS A 174 -17.88 -9.30 12.45
N GLU A 175 -19.04 -8.80 12.03
CA GLU A 175 -19.90 -9.54 11.12
C GLU A 175 -19.27 -9.70 9.72
N GLN A 176 -18.60 -8.66 9.21
CA GLN A 176 -17.84 -8.75 7.96
C GLN A 176 -16.65 -9.71 8.07
N GLU A 177 -15.92 -9.69 9.18
CA GLU A 177 -14.80 -10.59 9.46
C GLU A 177 -15.25 -12.05 9.41
N ARG A 178 -16.37 -12.39 10.04
CA ARG A 178 -16.96 -13.73 10.01
C ARG A 178 -17.22 -14.23 8.59
N TYR A 179 -17.70 -13.34 7.71
CA TYR A 179 -17.84 -13.65 6.29
C TYR A 179 -16.48 -13.89 5.60
N LEU A 180 -15.48 -13.06 5.89
CA LEU A 180 -14.14 -13.20 5.30
C LEU A 180 -13.47 -14.50 5.73
N GLU A 181 -13.54 -14.86 7.01
CA GLU A 181 -13.02 -16.13 7.52
C GLU A 181 -13.65 -17.32 6.81
N GLN A 182 -14.97 -17.30 6.65
CA GLN A 182 -15.71 -18.40 6.07
C GLN A 182 -15.47 -18.57 4.55
N TYR A 183 -15.34 -17.48 3.79
CA TYR A 183 -15.39 -17.52 2.33
C TYR A 183 -14.11 -17.07 1.62
N VAL A 184 -13.21 -16.37 2.31
CA VAL A 184 -12.04 -15.71 1.72
C VAL A 184 -10.74 -16.27 2.27
N VAL A 185 -10.57 -16.35 3.60
CA VAL A 185 -9.29 -16.71 4.24
C VAL A 185 -8.82 -18.11 3.83
N GLY A 186 -9.73 -19.07 3.71
CA GLY A 186 -9.38 -20.43 3.28
C GLY A 186 -8.71 -20.51 1.89
N ARG A 187 -8.88 -19.49 1.04
CA ARG A 187 -8.21 -19.41 -0.28
C ARG A 187 -6.74 -19.04 -0.20
N PHE A 188 -6.30 -18.51 0.95
CA PHE A 188 -4.92 -18.11 1.23
C PHE A 188 -4.23 -19.09 2.18
N ALA A 189 -4.85 -20.23 2.48
CA ALA A 189 -4.24 -21.24 3.33
C ALA A 189 -2.90 -21.71 2.72
N PRO A 190 -1.85 -21.85 3.54
CA PRO A 190 -0.57 -22.35 3.04
C PRO A 190 -0.72 -23.78 2.52
N ILE A 191 -0.07 -24.07 1.39
CA ILE A 191 0.04 -25.44 0.84
C ILE A 191 0.89 -26.30 1.78
N LEU A 192 1.88 -25.70 2.44
CA LEU A 192 2.74 -26.36 3.40
C LEU A 192 2.96 -25.44 4.59
N SER A 193 2.69 -25.93 5.79
CA SER A 193 3.10 -25.27 7.04
C SER A 193 3.84 -26.28 7.90
N ARG A 194 5.09 -25.99 8.23
CA ARG A 194 5.96 -26.82 9.06
C ARG A 194 6.51 -25.96 10.21
N PRO A 195 6.33 -26.38 11.48
CA PRO A 195 6.93 -25.68 12.61
C PRO A 195 8.47 -25.75 12.55
N PRO A 196 9.19 -24.82 13.22
CA PRO A 196 10.65 -24.85 13.27
C PRO A 196 11.17 -26.11 13.97
N ASP A 197 12.07 -26.83 13.31
CA ASP A 197 12.80 -27.94 13.92
C ASP A 197 14.04 -27.45 14.69
N ARG A 198 13.86 -27.19 15.99
CA ARG A 198 14.94 -26.75 16.89
C ARG A 198 16.10 -27.75 16.97
N THR A 199 15.86 -29.04 16.69
CA THR A 199 16.93 -30.05 16.72
C THR A 199 17.89 -29.93 15.54
N LYS A 200 17.45 -29.28 14.46
CA LYS A 200 18.25 -28.95 13.27
C LYS A 200 18.77 -27.52 13.27
N GLY A 201 18.56 -26.77 14.35
CA GLY A 201 18.89 -25.35 14.44
C GLY A 201 17.93 -24.44 13.67
N GLU A 202 16.76 -24.94 13.27
CA GLU A 202 15.74 -24.10 12.63
C GLU A 202 15.05 -23.24 13.70
N VAL A 203 15.04 -21.92 13.46
CA VAL A 203 14.44 -20.93 14.36
C VAL A 203 13.05 -20.52 13.88
N PHE A 204 12.84 -20.49 12.57
CA PHE A 204 11.60 -20.02 11.95
C PHE A 204 10.81 -21.15 11.30
N PRO A 205 9.46 -21.08 11.29
CA PRO A 205 8.64 -22.02 10.57
C PRO A 205 8.90 -21.94 9.06
N THR A 206 8.63 -23.04 8.37
CA THR A 206 8.62 -23.07 6.90
C THR A 206 7.18 -23.06 6.43
N ILE A 207 6.79 -22.00 5.74
CA ILE A 207 5.43 -21.83 5.23
C ILE A 207 5.48 -21.55 3.72
N TRP A 208 4.71 -22.31 2.94
CA TRP A 208 4.62 -22.16 1.49
C TRP A 208 3.18 -21.89 1.10
N TYR A 209 3.01 -20.91 0.23
CA TYR A 209 1.71 -20.55 -0.33
C TYR A 209 1.64 -20.94 -1.80
N ALA A 210 0.40 -21.07 -2.30
CA ALA A 210 0.14 -21.36 -3.71
C ALA A 210 0.53 -20.22 -4.66
N SER A 211 0.68 -19.00 -4.13
CA SER A 211 0.95 -17.80 -4.91
C SER A 211 1.64 -16.76 -4.04
N ASN A 212 2.47 -15.91 -4.68
CA ASN A 212 3.11 -14.77 -4.02
C ASN A 212 2.10 -13.73 -3.51
N ILE A 213 0.88 -13.69 -4.08
CA ILE A 213 -0.19 -12.79 -3.62
C ILE A 213 -0.63 -13.14 -2.19
N ALA A 214 -0.67 -14.44 -1.86
CA ALA A 214 -1.04 -14.91 -0.52
C ALA A 214 -0.01 -14.54 0.55
N LEU A 215 1.28 -14.43 0.18
CA LEU A 215 2.36 -14.01 1.08
C LEU A 215 2.20 -12.54 1.53
N THR A 216 1.79 -11.66 0.62
CA THR A 216 1.60 -10.23 0.93
C THR A 216 0.39 -9.95 1.82
N ASP A 217 -0.66 -10.77 1.75
CA ASP A 217 -1.86 -10.59 2.56
C ASP A 217 -1.64 -11.02 4.03
N GLU A 218 -0.80 -12.02 4.29
CA GLU A 218 -0.51 -12.48 5.66
C GLU A 218 0.39 -11.51 6.45
N VAL A 219 1.30 -10.81 5.78
CA VAL A 219 2.06 -9.70 6.38
C VAL A 219 1.12 -8.58 6.87
N MET A 220 -0.07 -8.43 6.24
CA MET A 220 -1.13 -7.53 6.69
C MET A 220 -2.10 -8.16 7.71
N GLN A 221 -2.08 -9.48 7.92
CA GLN A 221 -2.82 -10.12 9.02
C GLN A 221 -2.07 -10.04 10.36
N MET A 222 -0.73 -10.02 10.37
CA MET A 222 0.06 -9.75 11.58
C MET A 222 -0.35 -8.45 12.32
N PRO A 223 -0.55 -7.30 11.64
CA PRO A 223 -1.02 -6.10 12.32
C PRO A 223 -2.43 -6.21 12.90
N VAL A 224 -3.30 -7.07 12.34
CA VAL A 224 -4.66 -7.32 12.88
C VAL A 224 -4.60 -8.18 14.15
N GLN A 225 -3.69 -9.15 14.23
CA GLN A 225 -3.47 -9.94 15.46
C GLN A 225 -2.87 -9.09 16.59
N LEU A 226 -1.99 -8.14 16.27
CA LEU A 226 -1.45 -7.17 17.25
C LEU A 226 -2.56 -6.29 17.88
N THR A 227 -3.63 -5.97 17.14
CA THR A 227 -4.78 -5.25 17.70
C THR A 227 -5.65 -6.09 18.64
N GLU A 228 -5.59 -7.42 18.58
CA GLU A 228 -6.27 -8.29 19.57
C GLU A 228 -5.46 -8.39 20.87
N GLU A 229 -4.12 -8.37 20.81
CA GLU A 229 -3.27 -8.39 22.02
C GLU A 229 -3.31 -7.05 22.79
N LEU A 230 -3.48 -5.93 22.10
CA LEU A 230 -3.62 -4.60 22.71
C LEU A 230 -4.97 -4.36 23.43
N LYS A 231 -5.95 -5.27 23.30
CA LYS A 231 -7.23 -5.20 24.04
C LYS A 231 -7.22 -5.95 25.38
N VAL A 232 -6.12 -6.62 25.74
CA VAL A 232 -5.99 -7.35 27.02
C VAL A 232 -5.20 -6.55 28.08
N THR A 233 -4.96 -5.25 27.85
CA THR A 233 -4.34 -4.33 28.83
C THR A 233 -5.22 -3.11 29.02
#